data_AF-A0A1N6TFJ3-F1
#
_entry.id   AF-A0A1N6TFJ3-F1
#
_cell.length_a   1.000
_cell.length_b   1.000
_cell.length_c   1.000
_cell.angle_alpha   90.00
_cell.angle_beta   90.00
_cell.angle_gamma   90.00
#
_symmetry.space_group_name_H-M   'P 1'
#
loop_
_entity.id
_entity.type
_entity.pdbx_description
1 polymer ?
#
loop_
_entity_poly.entity_id
_entity_poly.type
_entity_poly.pdbx_seq_one_letter_code
_entity_poly.pdbx_strand_id
1 'polypeptide(L)'
;MERLVLVDSHLDRYTYDPASASCMMAGYSEEEFLAEGWEHVLDLAGPHWAATMRLAGRHALHRSAVDMRDDTRPLMRETLLGLRIPRTVLYAAANGPLPGETELAAGGVRIVPVPDCGHNIMIDNVGGFAEAVAAALAR
;
A
#
# COMPACT_ATOMS: atom_id res chain seq x y z
N MET A 1 14.37 3.84 21.27
CA MET A 1 12.98 4.28 21.07
C MET A 1 12.48 3.67 19.78
N GLU A 2 11.25 3.16 19.77
CA GLU A 2 10.63 2.56 18.60
C GLU A 2 10.08 3.63 17.65
N ARG A 3 10.14 3.37 16.34
CA ARG A 3 9.67 4.26 15.27
C ARG A 3 9.05 3.42 14.18
N LEU A 4 8.01 3.94 13.54
CA LEU A 4 7.29 3.26 12.47
C LEU A 4 7.38 4.06 11.18
N VAL A 5 7.75 3.38 10.09
CA VAL A 5 7.67 3.91 8.73
C VAL A 5 6.75 2.99 7.93
N LEU A 6 5.66 3.52 7.43
CA LEU A 6 4.77 2.86 6.48
C LEU A 6 5.12 3.34 5.08
N VAL A 7 5.10 2.43 4.11
CA VAL A 7 5.49 2.70 2.72
C VAL A 7 4.33 2.26 1.85
N ASP A 8 3.76 3.23 1.14
CA ASP A 8 2.61 3.09 0.23
C ASP A 8 1.52 2.14 0.76
N SER A 9 1.24 2.27 2.05
CA SER A 9 0.39 1.34 2.79
C SER A 9 -1.08 1.68 2.64
N HIS A 10 -1.91 0.64 2.62
CA HIS A 10 -3.35 0.80 2.58
C HIS A 10 -3.88 1.24 3.96
N LEU A 11 -4.43 2.45 4.05
CA LEU A 11 -4.86 3.03 5.34
C LEU A 11 -6.35 2.81 5.62
N ASP A 12 -7.18 2.82 4.58
CA ASP A 12 -8.62 2.76 4.65
C ASP A 12 -9.11 1.84 3.55
N ARG A 13 -10.26 1.18 3.77
CA ARG A 13 -10.89 0.35 2.74
C ARG A 13 -10.92 1.06 1.40
N TYR A 14 -10.35 0.44 0.36
CA TYR A 14 -10.41 1.01 -0.97
C TYR A 14 -11.84 0.97 -1.51
N THR A 15 -12.20 2.01 -2.26
CA THR A 15 -13.26 1.92 -3.27
C THR A 15 -12.70 1.24 -4.52
N TYR A 16 -13.56 0.62 -5.31
CA TYR A 16 -13.13 -0.04 -6.55
C TYR A 16 -12.42 0.93 -7.49
N ASP A 17 -11.17 0.63 -7.84
CA ASP A 17 -10.36 1.31 -8.84
C ASP A 17 -9.88 0.29 -9.89
N PRO A 18 -10.34 0.36 -11.15
CA PRO A 18 -9.94 -0.61 -12.19
C PRO A 18 -8.45 -0.53 -12.55
N ALA A 19 -7.74 0.54 -12.19
CA ALA A 19 -6.29 0.65 -12.39
C ALA A 19 -5.47 -0.02 -11.27
N SER A 20 -6.12 -0.42 -10.17
CA SER A 20 -5.48 -1.09 -9.04
C SER A 20 -5.56 -2.61 -9.19
N ALA A 21 -4.41 -3.29 -9.22
CA ALA A 21 -4.42 -4.75 -9.31
C ALA A 21 -5.03 -5.41 -8.05
N SER A 22 -4.95 -4.79 -6.88
CA SER A 22 -5.66 -5.26 -5.67
C SER A 22 -7.17 -5.16 -5.82
N CYS A 23 -7.68 -4.06 -6.38
CA CYS A 23 -9.11 -3.93 -6.67
C CYS A 23 -9.58 -4.96 -7.70
N MET A 24 -8.77 -5.19 -8.75
CA MET A 24 -9.04 -6.21 -9.76
C MET A 24 -9.09 -7.62 -9.15
N MET A 25 -8.13 -7.98 -8.29
CA MET A 25 -8.14 -9.25 -7.56
C MET A 25 -9.44 -9.44 -6.77
N ALA A 26 -9.86 -8.44 -6.00
CA ALA A 26 -11.09 -8.51 -5.21
C ALA A 26 -12.38 -8.41 -6.05
N GLY A 27 -12.29 -8.02 -7.32
CA GLY A 27 -13.40 -7.98 -8.26
C GLY A 27 -13.82 -9.37 -8.74
N TYR A 28 -12.89 -10.33 -8.74
CA TYR A 28 -13.17 -11.73 -9.06
C TYR A 28 -13.71 -12.49 -7.84
N SER A 29 -14.54 -13.51 -8.06
CA SER A 29 -14.65 -14.61 -7.10
C SER A 29 -13.30 -15.33 -6.95
N GLU A 30 -13.11 -16.07 -5.86
CA GLU A 30 -11.85 -16.82 -5.66
C GLU A 30 -11.62 -17.84 -6.79
N GLU A 31 -12.69 -18.50 -7.27
CA GLU A 31 -12.61 -19.44 -8.39
C GLU A 31 -12.20 -18.76 -9.70
N GLU A 32 -12.85 -17.66 -10.07
CA GLU A 32 -12.52 -16.91 -11.30
C GLU A 32 -11.09 -16.35 -11.27
N PHE A 33 -10.64 -15.86 -10.11
CA PHE A 33 -9.27 -15.37 -9.95
C PHE A 33 -8.23 -16.46 -10.19
N LEU A 34 -8.47 -17.67 -9.66
CA LEU A 34 -7.56 -18.80 -9.78
C LEU A 34 -7.54 -19.40 -11.19
N ALA A 35 -8.69 -19.38 -11.88
CA ALA A 35 -8.84 -19.91 -13.22
C ALA A 35 -8.29 -18.96 -14.30
N GLU A 36 -8.71 -17.70 -14.29
CA GLU A 36 -8.47 -16.75 -15.40
C GLU A 36 -7.95 -15.39 -14.93
N GLY A 37 -8.37 -14.91 -13.75
CA GLY A 37 -8.05 -13.56 -13.29
C GLY A 37 -6.56 -13.34 -12.98
N TRP A 38 -5.79 -14.40 -12.71
CA TRP A 38 -4.37 -14.31 -12.38
C TRP A 38 -3.54 -13.63 -13.47
N GLU A 39 -3.76 -13.96 -14.74
CA GLU A 39 -2.96 -13.41 -15.85
C GLU A 39 -3.25 -11.93 -16.05
N HIS A 40 -4.52 -11.54 -16.05
CA HIS A 40 -4.93 -10.12 -16.14
C HIS A 40 -4.36 -9.26 -15.00
N VAL A 41 -4.36 -9.79 -13.78
CA VAL A 41 -3.81 -9.10 -12.61
C VAL A 41 -2.29 -8.94 -12.74
N LEU A 42 -1.56 -9.94 -13.22
CA LEU A 42 -0.11 -9.83 -13.42
C LEU A 42 0.25 -8.80 -14.49
N ASP A 43 -0.54 -8.73 -15.57
CA ASP A 43 -0.34 -7.73 -16.63
C ASP A 43 -0.57 -6.32 -16.10
N LEU A 44 -1.63 -6.11 -15.33
CA LEU A 44 -1.93 -4.81 -14.70
C LEU A 44 -0.89 -4.42 -13.64
N ALA A 45 -0.41 -5.38 -12.83
CA ALA A 45 0.55 -5.14 -11.75
C ALA A 45 1.92 -4.66 -12.25
N GLY A 46 2.25 -4.92 -13.52
CA GLY A 46 3.55 -4.63 -14.10
C GLY A 46 4.66 -5.55 -13.58
N PRO A 47 5.85 -5.50 -14.21
CA PRO A 47 6.87 -6.55 -14.05
C PRO A 47 7.43 -6.65 -12.62
N HIS A 48 7.65 -5.52 -11.95
CA HIS A 48 8.27 -5.51 -10.62
C HIS A 48 7.34 -6.10 -9.54
N TRP A 49 6.08 -5.69 -9.51
CA TRP A 49 5.13 -6.24 -8.54
C TRP A 49 4.74 -7.67 -8.89
N ALA A 50 4.51 -7.96 -10.17
CA ALA A 50 4.24 -9.32 -10.63
C ALA A 50 5.35 -10.30 -10.24
N ALA A 51 6.62 -9.88 -10.18
CA ALA A 51 7.72 -10.73 -9.71
C ALA A 51 7.57 -11.11 -8.23
N THR A 52 7.13 -10.20 -7.36
CA THR A 52 6.94 -10.48 -5.93
C THR A 52 5.64 -11.23 -5.67
N MET A 53 4.56 -10.92 -6.38
CA MET A 53 3.28 -11.63 -6.30
C MET A 53 3.42 -13.13 -6.59
N ARG A 54 4.26 -13.50 -7.55
CA ARG A 54 4.53 -14.91 -7.91
C ARG A 54 5.16 -15.73 -6.79
N LEU A 55 5.71 -15.08 -5.75
CA LEU A 55 6.27 -15.75 -4.57
C LEU A 55 5.20 -16.01 -3.49
N ALA A 56 4.00 -15.45 -3.63
CA ALA A 56 2.90 -15.62 -2.70
C ALA A 56 1.87 -16.65 -3.22
N GLY A 57 1.13 -17.27 -2.31
CA GLY A 57 0.02 -18.15 -2.67
C GLY A 57 -1.13 -17.35 -3.27
N ARG A 58 -1.66 -17.77 -4.44
CA ARG A 58 -2.75 -17.07 -5.13
C ARG A 58 -4.00 -16.91 -4.26
N HIS A 59 -4.41 -17.97 -3.55
CA HIS A 59 -5.51 -17.89 -2.58
C HIS A 59 -5.28 -16.83 -1.51
N ALA A 60 -4.04 -16.75 -0.98
CA ALA A 60 -3.70 -15.76 0.04
C ALA A 60 -3.74 -14.33 -0.53
N LEU A 61 -3.30 -14.12 -1.77
CA LEU A 61 -3.37 -12.81 -2.44
C LEU A 61 -4.83 -12.37 -2.65
N HIS A 62 -5.67 -13.26 -3.18
CA HIS A 62 -7.10 -12.97 -3.42
C HIS A 62 -7.83 -12.63 -2.12
N ARG A 63 -7.72 -13.49 -1.11
CA ARG A 63 -8.37 -13.27 0.18
C ARG A 63 -7.87 -12.01 0.86
N SER A 64 -6.57 -11.74 0.83
CA SER A 64 -6.03 -10.49 1.38
C SER A 64 -6.61 -9.26 0.68
N ALA A 65 -6.76 -9.28 -0.65
CA ALA A 65 -7.39 -8.18 -1.38
C ALA A 65 -8.86 -8.02 -0.97
N VAL A 66 -9.65 -9.10 -0.94
CA VAL A 66 -11.05 -9.07 -0.51
C VAL A 66 -11.20 -8.55 0.91
N ASP A 67 -10.40 -9.06 1.86
CA ASP A 67 -10.46 -8.66 3.27
C ASP A 67 -10.06 -7.18 3.47
N MET A 68 -9.08 -6.69 2.69
CA MET A 68 -8.72 -5.27 2.67
C MET A 68 -9.91 -4.38 2.28
N ARG A 69 -10.73 -4.80 1.32
CA ARG A 69 -11.96 -4.10 0.93
C ARG A 69 -13.06 -4.22 1.99
N ASP A 70 -13.35 -5.44 2.42
CA ASP A 70 -14.63 -5.77 3.05
C ASP A 70 -14.57 -5.87 4.57
N ASP A 71 -13.45 -6.34 5.12
CA ASP A 71 -13.39 -6.79 6.52
C ASP A 71 -12.20 -6.22 7.32
N THR A 72 -11.59 -5.13 6.85
CA THR A 72 -10.55 -4.45 7.65
C THR A 72 -11.17 -3.78 8.89
N ARG A 73 -10.89 -4.34 10.08
CA ARG A 73 -11.30 -3.83 11.40
C ARG A 73 -10.23 -4.11 12.47
N PRO A 74 -9.74 -3.09 13.21
CA PRO A 74 -9.90 -1.65 12.93
C PRO A 74 -9.26 -1.27 11.59
N LEU A 75 -9.57 -0.10 11.07
CA LEU A 75 -8.87 0.44 9.91
C LEU A 75 -7.38 0.64 10.25
N MET A 76 -6.52 0.55 9.23
CA MET A 76 -5.10 0.85 9.40
C MET A 76 -4.87 2.31 9.78
N ARG A 77 -5.70 3.23 9.28
CA ARG A 77 -5.72 4.63 9.72
C ARG A 77 -6.02 4.74 11.22
N GLU A 78 -7.06 4.06 11.71
CA GLU A 78 -7.43 4.09 13.13
C GLU A 78 -6.32 3.52 14.01
N THR A 79 -5.75 2.39 13.60
CA THR A 79 -4.60 1.77 14.28
C THR A 79 -3.42 2.73 14.29
N LEU A 80 -3.11 3.32 13.13
CA LEU A 80 -2.03 4.27 12.98
C LEU A 80 -2.25 5.47 13.89
N LEU A 81 -3.43 6.08 13.90
CA LEU A 81 -3.82 7.22 14.76
C LEU A 81 -3.72 6.92 16.26
N GLY A 82 -3.96 5.67 16.67
CA GLY A 82 -3.86 5.23 18.07
C GLY A 82 -2.42 5.04 18.60
N LEU A 83 -1.43 4.91 17.72
CA LEU A 83 -0.04 4.70 18.11
C LEU A 83 0.62 5.98 18.66
N ARG A 84 1.37 5.84 19.75
CA ARG A 84 2.08 6.96 20.42
C ARG A 84 3.56 7.09 20.03
N ILE A 85 4.09 6.12 19.28
CA ILE A 85 5.46 6.19 18.75
C ILE A 85 5.53 7.19 17.58
N PRO A 86 6.70 7.71 17.19
CA PRO A 86 6.83 8.47 15.96
C PRO A 86 6.44 7.61 14.74
N ARG A 87 5.53 8.13 13.89
CA ARG A 87 5.06 7.45 12.68
C ARG A 87 5.27 8.33 11.45
N THR A 88 5.79 7.73 10.39
CA THR A 88 5.91 8.36 9.07
C THR A 88 5.24 7.49 8.01
N VAL A 89 4.47 8.12 7.12
CA VAL A 89 3.90 7.48 5.91
C VAL A 89 4.63 8.04 4.70
N LEU A 90 5.27 7.15 3.94
CA LEU A 90 5.82 7.43 2.62
C LEU A 90 4.80 7.02 1.57
N TYR A 91 4.58 7.85 0.55
CA TYR A 91 3.71 7.53 -0.58
C TYR A 91 4.31 8.08 -1.88
N ALA A 92 3.94 7.49 -3.01
CA ALA A 92 4.43 7.95 -4.31
C ALA A 92 3.80 9.31 -4.66
N ALA A 93 4.62 10.33 -4.91
CA ALA A 93 4.15 11.69 -5.23
C ALA A 93 3.29 11.72 -6.50
N ALA A 94 3.54 10.81 -7.44
CA ALA A 94 2.78 10.68 -8.69
C ALA A 94 1.29 10.33 -8.46
N ASN A 95 0.93 9.78 -7.30
CA ASN A 95 -0.45 9.43 -6.95
C ASN A 95 -1.27 10.64 -6.48
N GLY A 96 -0.67 11.83 -6.39
CA GLY A 96 -1.31 13.03 -5.85
C GLY A 96 -1.43 12.99 -4.32
N PRO A 97 -2.18 13.94 -3.71
CA PRO A 97 -2.31 14.03 -2.25
C PRO A 97 -2.87 12.75 -1.63
N LEU A 98 -2.31 12.33 -0.50
CA LEU A 98 -2.78 11.16 0.23
C LEU A 98 -4.19 11.41 0.78
N PRO A 99 -5.19 10.56 0.49
CA PRO A 99 -6.52 10.72 1.06
C PRO A 99 -6.48 10.78 2.59
N GLY A 100 -7.04 11.83 3.18
CA GLY A 100 -7.02 12.04 4.63
C GLY A 100 -5.70 12.56 5.21
N GLU A 101 -4.81 13.10 4.38
CA GLU A 101 -3.54 13.70 4.80
C GLU A 101 -3.71 14.67 5.99
N THR A 102 -4.70 15.57 5.94
CA THR A 102 -4.96 16.54 7.01
C THR A 102 -5.25 15.87 8.36
N GLU A 103 -6.05 14.81 8.37
CA GLU A 103 -6.41 14.08 9.59
C GLU A 103 -5.19 13.37 10.18
N LEU A 104 -4.43 12.68 9.33
CA LEU A 104 -3.20 11.98 9.71
C LEU A 104 -2.15 12.96 10.28
N ALA A 105 -1.96 14.11 9.62
CA ALA A 105 -1.06 15.16 10.07
C ALA A 105 -1.49 15.74 11.43
N ALA A 106 -2.79 16.01 11.62
CA ALA A 106 -3.33 16.45 12.89
C ALA A 106 -3.15 15.41 14.02
N GLY A 107 -3.15 14.11 13.67
CA GLY A 107 -2.85 12.99 14.56
C GLY A 107 -1.36 12.75 14.83
N GLY A 108 -0.48 13.65 14.37
CA GLY A 108 0.97 13.58 14.57
C GLY A 108 1.69 12.59 13.65
N VAL A 109 1.04 12.12 12.59
CA VAL A 109 1.68 11.29 11.56
C VAL A 109 2.40 12.20 10.57
N ARG A 110 3.69 11.94 10.33
CA ARG A 110 4.43 12.63 9.27
C ARG A 110 4.09 12.00 7.93
N ILE A 111 3.81 12.83 6.93
CA ILE A 111 3.42 12.38 5.59
C ILE A 111 4.48 12.91 4.63
N VAL A 112 5.06 12.01 3.83
CA VAL A 112 6.21 12.32 2.97
C VAL A 112 5.95 11.78 1.56
N PRO A 113 5.71 12.66 0.57
CA PRO A 113 5.72 12.25 -0.83
C PRO A 113 7.15 11.89 -1.26
N VAL A 114 7.31 10.78 -1.97
CA VAL A 114 8.56 10.38 -2.64
C VAL A 114 8.41 10.61 -4.15
N PRO A 115 9.28 11.42 -4.77
CA PRO A 115 9.20 11.70 -6.21
C PRO A 115 9.74 10.53 -7.05
N ASP A 116 9.44 10.57 -8.35
CA ASP A 116 10.03 9.70 -9.37
C ASP A 116 9.87 8.20 -9.10
N CYS A 117 8.73 7.80 -8.52
CA CYS A 117 8.39 6.40 -8.26
C CYS A 117 6.90 6.12 -8.40
N GLY A 118 6.54 4.85 -8.64
CA GLY A 118 5.17 4.34 -8.52
C GLY A 118 4.95 3.63 -7.18
N HIS A 119 4.05 2.64 -7.16
CA HIS A 119 3.67 1.88 -5.96
C HIS A 119 4.87 1.19 -5.27
N ASN A 120 5.83 0.69 -6.06
CA ASN A 120 7.00 0.00 -5.55
C ASN A 120 8.15 0.99 -5.27
N ILE A 121 7.92 1.95 -4.36
CA ILE A 121 8.85 3.06 -4.04
C ILE A 121 10.30 2.56 -3.82
N MET A 122 10.44 1.45 -3.11
CA MET A 122 11.72 0.83 -2.77
C MET A 122 12.48 0.22 -3.96
N ILE A 123 11.79 -0.04 -5.07
CA ILE A 123 12.36 -0.55 -6.32
C ILE A 123 12.55 0.60 -7.31
N ASP A 124 11.53 1.45 -7.46
CA ASP A 124 11.50 2.50 -8.48
C ASP A 124 12.46 3.66 -8.14
N ASN A 125 12.61 4.00 -6.85
CA ASN A 125 13.52 5.05 -6.39
C ASN A 125 14.25 4.63 -5.10
N VAL A 126 15.22 3.72 -5.23
CA VAL A 126 16.00 3.16 -4.11
C VAL A 126 16.66 4.26 -3.25
N GLY A 127 17.24 5.27 -3.90
CA GLY A 127 17.93 6.37 -3.21
C GLY A 127 16.96 7.24 -2.41
N GLY A 128 15.91 7.73 -3.06
CA GLY A 128 14.87 8.55 -2.41
C GLY A 128 14.15 7.80 -1.29
N PHE A 129 13.89 6.50 -1.49
CA PHE A 129 13.37 5.63 -0.45
C PHE A 129 14.30 5.56 0.77
N ALA A 130 15.58 5.25 0.55
CA ALA A 130 16.56 5.11 1.63
C ALA A 130 16.75 6.41 2.42
N GLU A 131 16.83 7.55 1.72
CA GLU A 131 16.94 8.88 2.34
C GLU A 131 15.70 9.23 3.17
N ALA A 132 14.50 8.99 2.64
CA ALA A 132 13.25 9.25 3.34
C ALA A 132 13.11 8.39 4.61
N VAL A 133 13.46 7.10 4.52
CA VAL A 133 13.48 6.20 5.68
C VAL A 133 14.52 6.65 6.71
N ALA A 134 15.75 6.96 6.29
CA ALA A 134 16.79 7.43 7.19
C ALA A 134 16.38 8.71 7.94
N ALA A 135 15.80 9.68 7.22
CA ALA A 135 15.28 10.91 7.81
C ALA A 135 14.13 10.68 8.79
N ALA A 136 13.25 9.72 8.50
CA ALA A 136 12.16 9.32 9.39
C ALA A 136 12.68 8.64 10.68
N LEU A 137 13.73 7.84 10.57
CA LEU A 137 14.29 7.06 11.68
C LEU A 137 15.31 7.82 12.54
N ALA A 138 15.89 8.90 12.04
CA ALA A 138 16.88 9.71 12.77
C ALA A 138 16.29 10.57 13.91
N ARG A 139 14.97 10.51 14.15
CA ARG A 139 14.24 11.38 15.07
C ARG A 139 13.77 10.66 16.32
#